data_AF-A0A3A9AAF8-F1
#
_entry.id   AF-A0A3A9AAF8-F1
#
_cell.length_a   1.000
_cell.length_b   1.000
_cell.length_c   1.000
_cell.angle_alpha   90.00
_cell.angle_beta   90.00
_cell.angle_gamma   90.00
#
_symmetry.space_group_name_H-M   'P 1'
#
loop_
_entity.id
_entity.type
_entity.pdbx_description
1 polymer ?
#
loop_
_entity_poly.entity_id
_entity_poly.type
_entity_poly.pdbx_seq_one_letter_code
_entity_poly.pdbx_strand_id
1 'polypeptide(L)'
;MQAIVETLFDAAYLLTVITMGILMIIKSNGNRQYRLFGIMAVVLGTGDAFHLVPRALALCTTGLDHFTVALGAGKFITSITMTVFYILLYYVWRTRYHIKGYPMLTVMIYLLSLTRIVLCFFPQNKWLSADSPLSWGIYRNIPFALLGLLVIILFYKSAKKHEDAQFGYMWLTIVLSFGFYIPVVLWADAVPMIGMLMIPKTCAYVWTITIGYFAMVQER
;
A
#
# COMPACT_ATOMS: atom_id res chain seq x y z
N MET A 1 -15.79 -3.24 21.95
CA MET A 1 -16.33 -2.79 20.64
C MET A 1 -15.24 -2.55 19.61
N GLN A 2 -14.18 -1.80 19.93
CA GLN A 2 -13.06 -1.52 19.00
C GLN A 2 -12.43 -2.78 18.37
N ALA A 3 -12.11 -3.81 19.18
CA ALA A 3 -11.51 -5.05 18.67
C ALA A 3 -12.37 -5.77 17.61
N ILE A 4 -13.69 -5.80 17.82
CA ILE A 4 -14.64 -6.44 16.88
C ILE A 4 -14.72 -5.64 15.59
N VAL A 5 -14.84 -4.31 15.69
CA VAL A 5 -14.96 -3.42 14.53
C VAL A 5 -13.68 -3.43 13.69
N GLU A 6 -12.50 -3.29 14.32
CA GLU A 6 -11.21 -3.34 13.62
C GLU A 6 -10.98 -4.70 12.95
N THR A 7 -11.23 -5.80 13.67
CA THR A 7 -11.06 -7.15 13.11
C THR A 7 -11.99 -7.43 11.94
N LEU A 8 -13.27 -7.04 12.05
CA LEU A 8 -14.24 -7.20 10.96
C LEU A 8 -13.85 -6.36 9.75
N PHE A 9 -13.42 -5.11 9.97
CA PHE A 9 -12.97 -4.21 8.92
C PHE A 9 -11.74 -4.78 8.20
N ASP A 10 -10.73 -5.24 8.93
CA ASP A 10 -9.52 -5.82 8.38
C ASP A 10 -9.80 -7.11 7.59
N ALA A 11 -10.69 -7.97 8.10
CA ALA A 11 -11.12 -9.17 7.40
C ALA A 11 -11.86 -8.85 6.09
N ALA A 12 -12.81 -7.91 6.13
CA ALA A 12 -13.54 -7.47 4.95
C ALA A 12 -12.61 -6.82 3.92
N TYR A 13 -11.66 -6.00 4.37
CA TYR A 13 -10.61 -5.40 3.53
C TYR A 13 -9.78 -6.47 2.80
N LEU A 14 -9.18 -7.40 3.55
CA LEU A 14 -8.31 -8.43 3.00
C LEU A 14 -9.05 -9.32 2.01
N LEU A 15 -10.26 -9.77 2.36
CA LEU A 15 -11.10 -10.56 1.47
C LEU A 15 -11.43 -9.79 0.19
N THR A 16 -11.80 -8.51 0.30
CA THR A 16 -12.16 -7.69 -0.86
C THR A 16 -10.98 -7.51 -1.81
N VAL A 17 -9.84 -7.03 -1.30
CA VAL A 17 -8.68 -6.72 -2.14
C VAL A 17 -8.07 -7.96 -2.77
N ILE A 18 -7.95 -9.05 -2.00
CA ILE A 18 -7.41 -10.31 -2.53
C ILE A 18 -8.36 -10.91 -3.56
N THR A 19 -9.67 -10.94 -3.29
CA THR A 19 -10.67 -11.48 -4.22
C THR A 19 -10.69 -10.69 -5.53
N MET A 20 -10.77 -9.35 -5.46
CA MET A 20 -10.71 -8.50 -6.66
C MET A 20 -9.39 -8.68 -7.41
N GLY A 21 -8.26 -8.81 -6.69
CA GLY A 21 -6.95 -9.11 -7.27
C GLY A 21 -6.94 -10.41 -8.07
N ILE A 22 -7.40 -11.50 -7.46
CA ILE A 22 -7.49 -12.81 -8.11
C ILE A 22 -8.43 -12.76 -9.32
N LEU A 23 -9.60 -12.14 -9.19
CA LEU A 23 -10.55 -11.99 -10.30
C LEU A 23 -9.95 -11.20 -11.46
N MET A 24 -9.19 -10.13 -11.18
CA MET A 24 -8.48 -9.38 -12.22
C MET A 24 -7.44 -10.23 -12.94
N ILE A 25 -6.66 -11.03 -12.20
CA ILE A 25 -5.64 -11.92 -12.79
C ILE A 25 -6.30 -12.95 -13.71
N ILE A 26 -7.27 -13.70 -13.20
CA ILE A 26 -7.92 -14.81 -13.91
C ILE A 26 -8.68 -14.29 -15.13
N LYS A 27 -9.45 -13.22 -14.94
CA LYS A 27 -10.38 -12.77 -15.97
C LYS A 27 -9.74 -11.76 -16.93
N SER A 28 -8.47 -11.35 -16.74
CA SER A 28 -7.80 -10.32 -17.56
C SER A 28 -7.81 -10.56 -19.09
N ASN A 29 -8.14 -11.76 -19.58
CA ASN A 29 -8.30 -12.08 -21.01
C ASN A 29 -7.11 -11.63 -21.88
N GLY A 30 -5.89 -11.78 -21.37
CA GLY A 30 -4.67 -11.37 -22.06
C GLY A 30 -4.29 -9.89 -21.92
N ASN A 31 -5.16 -9.05 -21.34
CA ASN A 31 -4.84 -7.65 -21.06
C ASN A 31 -3.81 -7.54 -19.92
N ARG A 32 -2.57 -7.20 -20.30
CA ARG A 32 -1.42 -7.09 -19.38
C ARG A 32 -1.64 -6.06 -18.27
N GLN A 33 -2.36 -4.96 -18.54
CA GLN A 33 -2.62 -3.92 -17.53
C GLN A 33 -3.37 -4.50 -16.34
N TYR A 34 -4.53 -5.13 -16.60
CA TYR A 34 -5.37 -5.67 -15.53
C TYR A 34 -4.77 -6.89 -14.84
N ARG A 35 -3.98 -7.69 -15.57
CA ARG A 35 -3.20 -8.77 -14.94
C ARG A 35 -2.17 -8.21 -13.96
N LEU A 36 -1.41 -7.18 -14.34
CA LEU A 36 -0.46 -6.50 -13.45
C LEU A 36 -1.17 -5.84 -12.27
N PHE A 37 -2.31 -5.19 -12.52
CA PHE A 37 -3.12 -4.57 -11.48
C PHE A 37 -3.66 -5.59 -10.47
N GLY A 38 -4.10 -6.76 -10.94
CA GLY A 38 -4.52 -7.86 -10.09
C GLY A 38 -3.39 -8.43 -9.23
N ILE A 39 -2.20 -8.63 -9.81
CA ILE A 39 -1.00 -9.03 -9.05
C ILE A 39 -0.69 -7.99 -7.97
N MET A 40 -0.74 -6.70 -8.32
CA MET A 40 -0.53 -5.59 -7.38
C MET A 40 -1.52 -5.63 -6.20
N ALA A 41 -2.81 -5.88 -6.46
CA ALA A 41 -3.83 -6.03 -5.42
C ALA A 41 -3.55 -7.22 -4.50
N VAL A 42 -3.15 -8.37 -5.05
CA VAL A 42 -2.79 -9.55 -4.25
C VAL A 42 -1.55 -9.29 -3.40
N VAL A 43 -0.52 -8.63 -3.94
CA VAL A 43 0.68 -8.25 -3.18
C VAL A 43 0.35 -7.33 -2.01
N LEU A 44 -0.56 -6.36 -2.21
CA LEU A 44 -1.06 -5.50 -1.15
C LEU A 44 -1.76 -6.32 -0.05
N GLY A 45 -2.80 -7.08 -0.41
CA GLY A 45 -3.60 -7.82 0.56
C GLY A 45 -2.79 -8.88 1.32
N THR A 46 -1.98 -9.66 0.61
CA THR A 46 -1.12 -10.68 1.25
C THR A 46 -0.03 -10.05 2.12
N GLY A 47 0.55 -8.93 1.69
CA GLY A 47 1.54 -8.21 2.48
C GLY A 47 0.97 -7.59 3.76
N ASP A 48 -0.24 -7.04 3.70
CA ASP A 48 -0.94 -6.51 4.87
C ASP A 48 -1.38 -7.61 5.83
N ALA A 49 -1.74 -8.80 5.32
CA ALA A 49 -2.16 -9.93 6.15
C ALA A 49 -1.10 -10.32 7.20
N PHE A 50 0.19 -10.21 6.89
CA PHE A 50 1.28 -10.47 7.85
C PHE A 50 1.28 -9.52 9.06
N HIS A 51 0.67 -8.34 8.95
CA HIS A 51 0.49 -7.42 10.07
C HIS A 51 -0.91 -7.49 10.67
N LEU A 52 -1.95 -7.52 9.83
CA LEU A 52 -3.35 -7.44 10.26
C LEU A 52 -3.83 -8.72 10.95
N VAL A 53 -3.40 -9.91 10.50
CA VAL A 53 -3.81 -11.17 11.15
C VAL A 53 -3.26 -11.28 12.57
N PRO A 54 -1.95 -11.07 12.84
CA PRO A 54 -1.46 -11.00 14.21
C PRO A 54 -2.13 -9.91 15.05
N ARG A 55 -2.46 -8.76 14.45
CA ARG A 55 -3.14 -7.66 15.15
C ARG A 55 -4.57 -8.03 15.56
N ALA A 56 -5.34 -8.64 14.67
CA ALA A 56 -6.67 -9.13 14.97
C ALA A 56 -6.64 -10.17 16.10
N LEU A 57 -5.69 -11.12 16.05
CA LEU A 57 -5.50 -12.10 17.12
C LEU A 57 -5.14 -11.42 18.44
N ALA A 58 -4.22 -10.47 18.43
CA ALA A 58 -3.81 -9.74 19.62
C ALA A 58 -4.97 -8.97 20.27
N LEU A 59 -5.80 -8.30 19.47
CA LEU A 59 -6.98 -7.56 19.93
C LEU A 59 -8.07 -8.47 20.52
N CYS A 60 -8.13 -9.73 20.08
CA CYS A 60 -9.15 -10.70 20.48
C CYS A 60 -8.68 -11.70 21.57
N THR A 61 -7.40 -11.68 21.97
CA THR A 61 -6.82 -12.66 22.91
C THR A 61 -6.05 -12.02 24.06
N THR A 62 -4.72 -12.02 24.01
CA THR A 62 -3.82 -11.69 25.12
C THR A 62 -3.33 -10.24 25.11
N GLY A 63 -3.73 -9.43 24.12
CA GLY A 63 -3.34 -8.02 24.00
C GLY A 63 -2.13 -7.80 23.07
N LEU A 64 -1.90 -6.55 22.67
CA LEU A 64 -0.87 -6.18 21.68
C LEU A 64 0.57 -6.44 22.17
N ASP A 65 0.80 -6.34 23.48
CA ASP A 65 2.13 -6.47 24.09
C ASP A 65 2.70 -7.89 23.97
N HIS A 66 1.84 -8.91 23.89
CA HIS A 66 2.25 -10.30 23.70
C HIS A 66 2.56 -10.64 22.22
N PHE A 67 2.24 -9.74 21.29
CA PHE A 67 2.41 -9.93 19.85
C PHE A 67 3.49 -9.02 19.24
N THR A 68 4.33 -8.36 20.04
CA THR A 68 5.37 -7.42 19.56
C THR A 68 6.21 -7.98 18.42
N VAL A 69 6.67 -9.23 18.54
CA VAL A 69 7.49 -9.89 17.50
C VAL A 69 6.69 -10.10 16.22
N ALA A 70 5.46 -10.62 16.31
CA ALA A 70 4.62 -10.89 15.15
C ALA A 70 4.17 -9.60 14.45
N LEU A 71 3.74 -8.59 15.22
CA LEU A 71 3.37 -7.27 14.72
C LEU A 71 4.57 -6.56 14.08
N GLY A 72 5.74 -6.68 14.69
CA GLY A 72 7.01 -6.15 14.20
C GLY A 72 7.45 -6.75 12.88
N ALA A 73 7.47 -8.09 12.81
CA ALA A 73 7.74 -8.84 11.58
C ALA A 73 6.71 -8.50 10.49
N GLY A 74 5.43 -8.39 10.85
CA GLY A 74 4.36 -7.94 9.98
C GLY A 74 4.65 -6.56 9.39
N LYS A 75 4.94 -5.54 10.23
CA LYS A 75 5.27 -4.19 9.76
C LYS A 75 6.49 -4.15 8.82
N PHE A 76 7.48 -5.00 9.07
CA PHE A 76 8.64 -5.16 8.18
C PHE A 76 8.22 -5.71 6.82
N ILE A 77 7.50 -6.84 6.78
CA ILE A 77 7.02 -7.46 5.54
C ILE A 77 6.13 -6.49 4.77
N THR A 78 5.16 -5.87 5.44
CA THR A 78 4.27 -4.86 4.86
C THR A 78 5.05 -3.67 4.28
N SER A 79 6.14 -3.23 4.91
CA SER A 79 6.97 -2.15 4.35
C SER A 79 7.64 -2.54 3.04
N ILE A 80 8.10 -3.79 2.91
CA ILE A 80 8.67 -4.32 1.67
C ILE A 80 7.59 -4.49 0.61
N THR A 81 6.47 -5.16 0.93
CA THR A 81 5.38 -5.40 -0.04
C THR A 81 4.73 -4.09 -0.50
N MET A 82 4.58 -3.08 0.36
CA MET A 82 4.14 -1.75 -0.02
C MET A 82 5.11 -1.08 -0.99
N THR A 83 6.41 -1.34 -0.87
CA THR A 83 7.39 -0.83 -1.85
C THR A 83 7.19 -1.50 -3.20
N VAL A 84 7.01 -2.82 -3.21
CA VAL A 84 6.71 -3.60 -4.42
C VAL A 84 5.38 -3.15 -5.04
N PHE A 85 4.35 -2.88 -4.23
CA PHE A 85 3.07 -2.35 -4.67
C PHE A 85 3.24 -1.07 -5.50
N TYR A 86 4.05 -0.11 -5.04
CA TYR A 86 4.27 1.13 -5.80
C TYR A 86 5.09 0.94 -7.08
N ILE A 87 6.01 -0.04 -7.11
CA ILE A 87 6.69 -0.45 -8.34
C ILE A 87 5.65 -1.00 -9.34
N LEU A 88 4.78 -1.91 -8.89
CA LEU A 88 3.73 -2.48 -9.74
C LEU A 88 2.75 -1.42 -10.21
N LEU A 89 2.37 -0.48 -9.33
CA LEU A 89 1.50 0.64 -9.65
C LEU A 89 2.13 1.57 -10.70
N TYR A 90 3.44 1.78 -10.63
CA TYR A 90 4.19 2.47 -11.68
C TYR A 90 4.12 1.73 -13.02
N TYR A 91 4.25 0.41 -13.04
CA TYR A 91 4.11 -0.38 -14.28
C TYR A 91 2.68 -0.43 -14.82
N VAL A 92 1.68 -0.41 -13.94
CA VAL A 92 0.27 -0.19 -14.31
C VAL A 92 0.13 1.14 -15.02
N TRP A 93 0.64 2.23 -14.42
CA TRP A 93 0.63 3.56 -15.04
C TRP A 93 1.27 3.57 -16.43
N ARG A 94 2.46 2.96 -16.55
CA ARG A 94 3.16 2.86 -17.83
C ARG A 94 2.35 2.12 -18.89
N THR A 95 1.68 1.05 -18.49
CA THR A 95 0.87 0.23 -19.39
C THR A 95 -0.39 0.98 -19.81
N ARG A 96 -1.09 1.63 -18.86
CA ARG A 96 -2.33 2.39 -19.07
C ARG A 96 -2.16 3.54 -20.05
N TYR A 97 -1.07 4.29 -19.94
CA TYR A 97 -0.82 5.46 -20.79
C TYR A 97 0.21 5.19 -21.89
N HIS A 98 0.44 3.91 -22.23
CA HIS A 98 1.35 3.47 -23.29
C HIS A 98 2.73 4.15 -23.29
N ILE A 99 3.31 4.31 -22.10
CA ILE A 99 4.55 5.07 -21.89
C ILE A 99 5.76 4.24 -22.35
N LYS A 100 6.17 4.49 -23.60
CA LYS A 100 7.37 3.95 -24.24
C LYS A 100 8.55 4.90 -24.01
N GLY A 101 9.53 4.45 -23.21
CA GLY A 101 10.80 5.17 -22.94
C GLY A 101 10.70 6.29 -21.90
N TYR A 102 11.36 6.12 -20.74
CA TYR A 102 11.72 7.13 -19.72
C TYR A 102 12.75 6.49 -18.76
N PRO A 103 14.00 6.23 -19.22
CA PRO A 103 14.96 5.45 -18.44
C PRO A 103 15.26 6.11 -17.09
N MET A 104 15.39 7.43 -17.06
CA MET A 104 15.66 8.19 -15.83
C MET A 104 14.54 8.04 -14.79
N LEU A 105 13.27 8.10 -15.21
CA LEU A 105 12.14 7.92 -14.30
C LEU A 105 12.10 6.51 -13.71
N THR A 106 12.31 5.49 -14.56
CA THR A 106 12.37 4.09 -14.09
C THR A 106 13.54 3.89 -13.12
N VAL A 107 14.70 4.49 -13.40
CA VAL A 107 15.86 4.48 -12.50
C VAL A 107 15.51 5.15 -11.17
N MET A 108 14.85 6.31 -11.17
CA MET A 108 14.42 6.98 -9.93
C MET A 108 13.47 6.13 -9.09
N ILE A 109 12.47 5.49 -9.71
CA ILE A 109 11.57 4.54 -9.04
C ILE A 109 12.39 3.46 -8.35
N TYR A 110 13.28 2.79 -9.08
CA TYR A 110 14.09 1.71 -8.52
C TYR A 110 15.08 2.17 -7.47
N LEU A 111 15.71 3.34 -7.63
CA LEU A 111 16.61 3.91 -6.63
C LEU A 111 15.86 4.21 -5.31
N LEU A 112 14.69 4.85 -5.38
CA LEU A 112 13.87 5.13 -4.19
C LEU A 112 13.39 3.82 -3.53
N SER A 113 12.91 2.87 -4.31
CA SER A 113 12.49 1.56 -3.81
C SER A 113 13.64 0.78 -3.18
N LEU A 114 14.79 0.70 -3.83
CA LEU A 114 15.97 0.01 -3.31
C LEU A 114 16.48 0.68 -2.04
N THR A 115 16.55 2.02 -2.02
CA THR A 115 16.93 2.80 -0.83
C THR A 115 16.01 2.46 0.34
N ARG A 116 14.69 2.44 0.12
CA ARG A 116 13.73 2.05 1.15
C ARG A 116 13.95 0.62 1.65
N ILE A 117 14.11 -0.34 0.73
CA ILE A 117 14.31 -1.75 1.07
C ILE A 117 15.57 -1.90 1.91
N VAL A 118 16.70 -1.32 1.48
CA VAL A 118 17.96 -1.32 2.22
C VAL A 118 17.77 -0.68 3.61
N LEU A 119 17.09 0.46 3.69
CA LEU A 119 16.76 1.11 4.97
C LEU A 119 15.93 0.21 5.88
N CYS A 120 15.01 -0.61 5.35
CA CYS A 120 14.23 -1.56 6.15
C CYS A 120 15.08 -2.71 6.73
N PHE A 121 16.17 -3.11 6.08
CA PHE A 121 17.04 -4.21 6.53
C PHE A 121 18.05 -3.83 7.61
N PHE A 122 18.26 -2.53 7.87
CA PHE A 122 19.16 -2.10 8.93
C PHE A 122 18.66 -2.55 10.32
N PRO A 123 19.50 -3.17 11.17
CA PRO A 123 19.08 -3.70 12.47
C PRO A 123 18.58 -2.60 13.44
N GLN A 124 18.99 -1.35 13.22
CA GLN A 124 18.58 -0.19 13.99
C GLN A 124 17.07 0.10 13.92
N ASN A 125 16.36 -0.45 12.94
CA ASN A 125 14.90 -0.40 12.90
C ASN A 125 14.25 -1.09 14.11
N LYS A 126 14.96 -2.04 14.74
CA LYS A 126 14.50 -2.83 15.90
C LYS A 126 13.08 -3.37 15.73
N TRP A 127 12.74 -3.87 14.52
CA TRP A 127 11.37 -4.28 14.17
C TRP A 127 10.69 -5.17 15.21
N LEU A 128 11.44 -6.06 15.86
CA LEU A 128 10.92 -7.05 16.82
C LEU A 128 10.92 -6.56 18.28
N SER A 129 11.26 -5.28 18.52
CA SER A 129 11.31 -4.66 19.84
C SER A 129 10.17 -3.67 20.01
N ALA A 130 9.65 -3.56 21.24
CA ALA A 130 8.69 -2.54 21.62
C ALA A 130 9.27 -1.12 21.47
N ASP A 131 10.58 -0.96 21.71
CA ASP A 131 11.29 0.32 21.65
C ASP A 131 11.88 0.60 20.26
N SER A 132 11.05 0.50 19.23
CA SER A 132 11.43 0.82 17.85
C SER A 132 11.64 2.34 17.69
N PRO A 133 12.83 2.81 17.25
CA PRO A 133 13.11 4.24 17.20
C PRO A 133 12.36 4.95 16.06
N LEU A 134 11.68 6.05 16.41
CA LEU A 134 10.94 6.89 15.46
C LEU A 134 11.82 7.40 14.30
N SER A 135 13.08 7.74 14.56
CA SER A 135 14.03 8.23 13.54
C SER A 135 14.20 7.27 12.37
N TRP A 136 14.33 5.97 12.64
CA TRP A 136 14.39 4.94 11.59
C TRP A 136 13.05 4.73 10.89
N GLY A 137 11.95 4.91 11.62
CA GLY A 137 10.62 5.03 11.04
C GLY A 137 10.51 6.15 10.01
N ILE A 138 11.11 7.31 10.29
CA ILE A 138 11.17 8.45 9.36
C ILE A 138 12.10 8.14 8.19
N TYR A 139 13.33 7.69 8.43
CA TYR A 139 14.33 7.46 7.39
C TYR A 139 13.84 6.52 6.29
N ARG A 140 13.23 5.39 6.64
CA ARG A 140 12.69 4.43 5.65
C ARG A 140 11.44 4.93 4.92
N ASN A 141 10.75 5.92 5.48
CA ASN A 141 9.52 6.49 4.90
C ASN A 141 9.75 7.74 4.05
N ILE A 142 10.88 8.44 4.19
CA ILE A 142 11.27 9.52 3.26
C ILE A 142 11.32 9.02 1.80
N PRO A 143 12.08 7.95 1.43
CA PRO A 143 12.09 7.47 0.06
C PRO A 143 10.71 6.93 -0.37
N PHE A 144 9.90 6.43 0.57
CA PHE A 144 8.55 6.00 0.28
C PHE A 144 7.61 7.15 -0.09
N ALA A 145 7.67 8.24 0.68
CA ALA A 145 6.86 9.43 0.44
C ALA A 145 7.24 10.08 -0.90
N LEU A 146 8.53 10.13 -1.22
CA LEU A 146 9.01 10.60 -2.52
C LEU A 146 8.52 9.71 -3.68
N LEU A 147 8.56 8.38 -3.50
CA LEU A 147 8.01 7.42 -4.46
C LEU A 147 6.51 7.65 -4.67
N GLY A 148 5.77 7.84 -3.57
CA GLY A 148 4.36 8.17 -3.58
C GLY A 148 4.04 9.46 -4.32
N LEU A 149 4.74 10.54 -3.98
CA LEU A 149 4.60 11.86 -4.62
C LEU A 149 4.84 11.77 -6.12
N LEU A 150 5.89 11.06 -6.53
CA LEU A 150 6.20 10.85 -7.93
C LEU A 150 5.04 10.13 -8.64
N VAL A 151 4.52 9.03 -8.08
CA VAL A 151 3.39 8.30 -8.67
C VAL A 151 2.10 9.16 -8.71
N ILE A 152 1.84 9.99 -7.69
CA ILE A 152 0.73 10.97 -7.68
C ILE A 152 0.84 11.90 -8.90
N ILE A 153 2.01 12.52 -9.09
CA ILE A 153 2.25 13.46 -10.19
C ILE A 153 2.04 12.77 -11.55
N LEU A 154 2.53 11.54 -11.69
CA LEU A 154 2.38 10.76 -12.93
C LEU A 154 0.92 10.48 -13.27
N PHE A 155 0.13 9.96 -12.32
CA PHE A 155 -1.29 9.71 -12.54
C PHE A 155 -2.08 10.99 -12.75
N TYR A 156 -1.85 12.04 -11.96
CA TYR A 156 -2.55 13.31 -12.11
C TYR A 156 -2.34 13.91 -13.51
N LYS A 157 -1.08 14.03 -13.95
CA LYS A 157 -0.75 14.59 -15.27
C LYS A 157 -1.29 13.73 -16.40
N SER A 158 -1.18 12.40 -16.28
CA SER A 158 -1.57 11.50 -17.36
C SER A 158 -3.07 11.36 -17.48
N ALA A 159 -3.79 11.26 -16.36
CA ALA A 159 -5.24 11.22 -16.35
C ALA A 159 -5.85 12.51 -16.92
N LYS A 160 -5.30 13.67 -16.52
CA LYS A 160 -5.74 14.96 -17.07
C LYS A 160 -5.42 15.12 -18.56
N LYS A 161 -4.25 14.66 -19.00
CA LYS A 161 -3.83 14.75 -20.41
C LYS A 161 -4.65 13.87 -21.35
N HIS A 162 -5.08 12.69 -20.89
CA HIS A 162 -5.81 11.72 -21.70
C HIS A 162 -7.32 11.73 -21.44
N GLU A 163 -7.81 12.66 -20.61
CA GLU A 163 -9.22 12.73 -20.18
C GLU A 163 -9.74 11.37 -19.68
N ASP A 164 -8.88 10.66 -18.94
CA ASP A 164 -9.13 9.29 -18.51
C ASP A 164 -10.15 9.24 -17.38
N ALA A 165 -11.43 9.07 -17.74
CA ALA A 165 -12.52 9.01 -16.77
C ALA A 165 -12.39 7.82 -15.79
N GLN A 166 -11.83 6.69 -16.23
CA GLN A 166 -11.74 5.48 -15.42
C GLN A 166 -10.66 5.60 -14.34
N PHE A 167 -9.47 6.08 -14.69
CA PHE A 167 -8.37 6.27 -13.74
C PHE A 167 -8.26 7.72 -13.22
N GLY A 168 -9.24 8.57 -13.52
CA GLY A 168 -9.24 10.00 -13.20
C GLY A 168 -8.98 10.34 -11.73
N TYR A 169 -9.46 9.48 -10.82
CA TYR A 169 -9.30 9.63 -9.38
C TYR A 169 -8.15 8.82 -8.77
N MET A 170 -7.38 8.08 -9.57
CA MET A 170 -6.28 7.24 -9.06
C MET A 170 -5.22 8.06 -8.30
N TRP A 171 -4.91 9.27 -8.74
CA TRP A 171 -3.97 10.14 -8.01
C TRP A 171 -4.52 10.56 -6.64
N LEU A 172 -5.85 10.75 -6.53
CA LEU A 172 -6.50 11.20 -5.31
C LEU A 172 -6.52 10.09 -4.25
N THR A 173 -6.70 8.82 -4.66
CA THR A 173 -6.60 7.68 -3.72
C THR A 173 -5.22 7.62 -3.08
N ILE A 174 -4.17 7.88 -3.86
CA ILE A 174 -2.79 7.88 -3.39
C ILE A 174 -2.53 9.07 -2.46
N VAL A 175 -3.02 10.27 -2.80
CA VAL A 175 -2.94 11.46 -1.94
C VAL A 175 -3.60 11.20 -0.59
N LEU A 176 -4.82 10.66 -0.59
CA LEU A 176 -5.55 10.33 0.65
C LEU A 176 -4.79 9.29 1.47
N SER A 177 -4.30 8.23 0.82
CA SER A 177 -3.53 7.18 1.49
C SER A 177 -2.29 7.74 2.21
N PHE A 178 -1.49 8.58 1.56
CA PHE A 178 -0.34 9.22 2.20
C PHE A 178 -0.73 10.29 3.23
N GLY A 179 -1.79 11.06 2.96
CA GLY A 179 -2.31 12.08 3.87
C GLY A 179 -2.72 11.50 5.22
N PHE A 180 -3.28 10.29 5.25
CA PHE A 180 -3.58 9.56 6.48
C PHE A 180 -2.37 8.80 7.04
N TYR A 181 -1.46 8.32 6.19
CA TYR A 181 -0.30 7.55 6.62
C TYR A 181 0.76 8.39 7.35
N ILE A 182 1.08 9.58 6.83
CA ILE A 182 2.15 10.42 7.38
C ILE A 182 1.88 10.76 8.86
N PRO A 183 0.66 11.17 9.26
CA PRO A 183 0.38 11.40 10.68
C PRO A 183 0.52 10.16 11.55
N VAL A 184 0.12 8.99 11.05
CA VAL A 184 0.27 7.72 11.76
C VAL A 184 1.74 7.42 12.04
N VAL A 185 2.62 7.60 11.06
CA VAL A 185 4.06 7.33 11.23
C VAL A 185 4.69 8.26 12.26
N LEU A 186 4.27 9.52 12.31
CA LEU A 186 4.94 10.53 13.12
C LEU A 186 4.43 10.59 14.57
N TRP A 187 3.15 10.28 14.79
CA TRP A 187 2.50 10.57 16.08
C TRP A 187 1.69 9.42 16.69
N ALA A 188 1.52 8.28 16.03
CA ALA A 188 0.69 7.19 16.59
C ALA A 188 1.24 6.62 17.91
N ASP A 189 2.57 6.62 18.10
CA ASP A 189 3.18 6.16 19.36
C ASP A 189 2.95 7.14 20.51
N ALA A 190 2.80 8.44 20.22
CA ALA A 190 2.54 9.47 21.22
C ALA A 190 1.04 9.65 21.50
N VAL A 191 0.20 9.53 20.46
CA VAL A 191 -1.26 9.68 20.54
C VAL A 191 -1.90 8.49 19.83
N PRO A 192 -2.25 7.41 20.58
CA PRO A 192 -2.80 6.18 20.00
C PRO A 192 -4.01 6.37 19.10
N MET A 193 -4.83 7.39 19.38
CA MET A 193 -6.00 7.76 18.59
C MET A 193 -5.66 8.11 17.12
N ILE A 194 -4.46 8.63 16.85
CA ILE A 194 -3.99 8.92 15.48
C ILE A 194 -3.85 7.62 14.68
N GLY A 195 -3.57 6.49 15.35
CA GLY A 195 -3.55 5.16 14.73
C GLY A 195 -4.86 4.79 14.02
N MET A 196 -6.01 5.39 14.39
CA MET A 196 -7.29 5.15 13.72
C MET A 196 -7.32 5.69 12.28
N LEU A 197 -6.43 6.59 11.90
CA LEU A 197 -6.27 7.05 10.50
C LEU A 197 -5.84 5.92 9.55
N MET A 198 -5.44 4.76 10.07
CA MET A 198 -5.23 3.56 9.26
C MET A 198 -6.52 3.09 8.57
N ILE A 199 -7.70 3.29 9.15
CA ILE A 199 -8.99 2.90 8.55
C ILE A 199 -9.26 3.70 7.25
N PRO A 200 -9.31 5.05 7.27
CA PRO A 200 -9.53 5.81 6.04
C PRO A 200 -8.39 5.65 5.02
N LYS A 201 -7.14 5.43 5.47
CA LYS A 201 -6.03 5.01 4.59
C LYS A 201 -6.35 3.71 3.84
N THR A 202 -6.82 2.69 4.56
CA THR A 202 -7.17 1.39 3.98
C THR A 202 -8.35 1.52 3.00
N CYS A 203 -9.35 2.35 3.32
CA CYS A 203 -10.43 2.67 2.37
C CYS A 203 -9.90 3.28 1.07
N ALA A 204 -8.87 4.14 1.13
CA ALA A 204 -8.24 4.68 -0.08
C ALA A 204 -7.56 3.59 -0.93
N TYR A 205 -6.97 2.56 -0.31
CA TYR A 205 -6.46 1.42 -1.06
C TYR A 205 -7.57 0.54 -1.64
N VAL A 206 -8.65 0.28 -0.89
CA VAL A 206 -9.83 -0.42 -1.45
C VAL A 206 -10.33 0.35 -2.68
N TRP A 207 -10.44 1.67 -2.60
CA TRP A 207 -10.84 2.50 -3.73
C TRP A 207 -9.87 2.43 -4.90
N THR A 208 -8.56 2.42 -4.63
CA THR A 208 -7.53 2.16 -5.67
C THR A 208 -7.82 0.85 -6.40
N ILE A 209 -8.11 -0.22 -5.64
CA ILE A 209 -8.36 -1.55 -6.21
C ILE A 209 -9.68 -1.62 -6.98
N THR A 210 -10.73 -0.98 -6.48
CA THR A 210 -12.03 -0.93 -7.15
C THR A 210 -11.98 -0.14 -8.45
N ILE A 211 -11.19 0.94 -8.54
CA ILE A 211 -10.95 1.64 -9.82
C ILE A 211 -10.41 0.68 -10.87
N GLY A 212 -9.36 -0.08 -10.54
CA GLY A 212 -8.77 -1.03 -11.48
C GLY A 212 -9.73 -2.16 -11.86
N TYR A 213 -10.49 -2.67 -10.89
CA TYR A 213 -11.47 -3.73 -11.12
C TYR A 213 -12.63 -3.25 -12.01
N PHE A 214 -13.22 -2.08 -11.73
CA PHE A 214 -14.32 -1.56 -12.54
C PHE A 214 -13.88 -1.15 -13.93
N ALA A 215 -12.69 -0.55 -14.07
CA ALA A 215 -12.11 -0.28 -15.39
C ALA A 215 -12.00 -1.57 -16.21
N MET A 216 -11.52 -2.67 -15.60
CA MET A 216 -11.45 -3.97 -16.28
C MET A 216 -12.83 -4.50 -16.71
N VAL A 217 -13.87 -4.31 -15.89
CA VAL A 217 -15.22 -4.78 -16.21
C VAL A 217 -15.85 -3.94 -17.31
N GLN A 218 -15.58 -2.63 -17.37
CA GLN A 218 -16.17 -1.70 -18.33
C GLN A 218 -15.43 -1.63 -19.67
N GLU A 219 -14.11 -1.84 -19.67
CA GLU A 219 -13.26 -1.79 -20.88
C GLU A 219 -13.08 -3.17 -21.55
N ARG A 220 -13.86 -4.17 -21.11
CA ARG A 220 -13.98 -5.47 -21.76
C ARG A 220 -15.08 -5.49 -22.79
#